data_AF-A0A0F4PVN8-F1
#
_entry.id   AF-A0A0F4PVN8-F1
#
_cell.length_a   1.000
_cell.length_b   1.000
_cell.length_c   1.000
_cell.angle_alpha   90.00
_cell.angle_beta   90.00
_cell.angle_gamma   90.00
#
_symmetry.space_group_name_H-M   'P 1'
#
loop_
_entity.id
_entity.type
_entity.pdbx_description
1 polymer ?
#
loop_
_entity_poly.entity_id
_entity_poly.type
_entity_poly.pdbx_seq_one_letter_code
_entity_poly.pdbx_strand_id
1 'polypeptide(L)'
;MTRVFSAVVLATVILGGCTSVPQQAITANQQVSKGIAAIGDNGLAMVDAWEHSAYAMLDERWHKVYAKAEQNYRGKRQLADNDNLNSQQREDVAGLAALIRTQVRGSINDEADRMRRTIHGNVQATLEANESITELLISANSVLSLQQSAIKEVGDLLPIPPTISTFIDKSLQSAGL
;
A
#
# COMPACT_ATOMS: atom_id res chain seq x y z
N MET A 1 32.12 -50.47 -2.17
CA MET A 1 31.79 -50.61 -0.73
C MET A 1 31.99 -49.25 -0.09
N THR A 2 30.92 -48.44 -0.02
CA THR A 2 30.07 -48.19 1.18
C THR A 2 30.66 -47.15 2.14
N ARG A 3 30.08 -45.94 2.04
CA ARG A 3 29.66 -45.00 3.11
C ARG A 3 30.70 -44.59 4.17
N VAL A 4 31.05 -43.29 4.20
CA VAL A 4 30.59 -42.25 5.15
C VAL A 4 31.46 -41.01 4.88
N PHE A 5 30.92 -39.98 4.22
CA PHE A 5 31.46 -38.61 4.28
C PHE A 5 30.28 -37.63 4.45
N SER A 6 29.41 -37.95 5.41
CA SER A 6 28.52 -36.98 6.04
C SER A 6 29.27 -36.41 7.25
N ALA A 7 29.89 -35.22 7.12
CA ALA A 7 30.18 -34.37 8.29
C ALA A 7 30.74 -32.97 7.98
N VAL A 8 31.38 -32.68 6.84
CA VAL A 8 32.20 -31.42 6.74
C VAL A 8 31.86 -30.56 5.51
N VAL A 9 30.61 -30.57 5.07
CA VAL A 9 30.08 -29.55 4.13
C VAL A 9 29.22 -28.50 4.87
N LEU A 10 29.06 -28.63 6.20
CA LEU A 10 28.15 -27.78 6.98
C LEU A 10 28.85 -26.66 7.77
N ALA A 11 30.19 -26.61 7.81
CA ALA A 11 30.91 -25.58 8.57
C ALA A 11 31.34 -24.36 7.72
N THR A 12 31.31 -24.45 6.39
CA THR A 12 31.86 -23.41 5.49
C THR A 12 30.81 -22.44 4.94
N VAL A 13 29.53 -22.59 5.29
CA VAL A 13 28.47 -21.63 4.90
C VAL A 13 28.23 -20.55 5.98
N ILE A 14 28.83 -20.67 7.17
CA ILE A 14 28.63 -19.72 8.27
C ILE A 14 29.60 -18.51 8.21
N LEU A 15 30.68 -18.57 7.40
CA LEU A 15 31.65 -17.47 7.29
C LEU A 15 31.46 -16.59 6.03
N GLY A 16 30.54 -16.93 5.14
CA GLY A 16 30.30 -16.19 3.88
C GLY A 16 29.04 -15.32 3.86
N GLY A 17 28.29 -15.24 4.96
CA GLY A 17 26.90 -14.75 4.96
C GLY A 17 26.61 -13.64 5.95
N CYS A 18 27.40 -12.57 5.99
CA CYS A 18 27.00 -11.33 6.66
C CYS A 18 27.18 -10.15 5.70
N THR A 19 26.45 -10.14 4.58
CA THR A 19 26.32 -8.93 3.78
C THR A 19 25.60 -7.90 4.64
N SER A 20 26.33 -6.88 5.10
CA SER A 20 25.78 -5.68 5.74
C SER A 20 24.52 -5.24 5.02
N VAL A 21 23.41 -4.97 5.73
CA VAL A 21 22.26 -4.30 5.13
C VAL A 21 22.79 -2.97 4.58
N PRO A 22 22.85 -2.78 3.26
CA PRO A 22 23.45 -1.57 2.73
C PRO A 22 22.56 -0.38 3.12
N GLN A 23 23.15 0.75 3.49
CA GLN A 23 22.42 1.99 3.80
C GLN A 23 21.43 2.38 2.67
N GLN A 24 21.77 1.98 1.44
CA GLN A 24 20.93 2.11 0.25
C GLN A 24 19.56 1.43 0.39
N ALA A 25 19.46 0.29 1.09
CA ALA A 25 18.19 -0.38 1.36
C ALA A 25 17.30 0.44 2.31
N ILE A 26 17.88 1.05 3.35
CA ILE A 26 17.17 1.96 4.27
C ILE A 26 16.68 3.20 3.50
N THR A 27 17.54 3.82 2.70
CA THR A 27 17.18 5.00 1.87
C THR A 27 16.14 4.66 0.81
N ALA A 28 16.23 3.51 0.15
CA ALA A 28 15.22 3.05 -0.79
C ALA A 28 13.86 2.88 -0.10
N ASN A 29 13.82 2.29 1.10
CA ASN A 29 12.59 2.12 1.85
C ASN A 29 11.96 3.47 2.27
N GLN A 30 12.77 4.46 2.62
CA GLN A 30 12.29 5.83 2.86
C GLN A 30 11.73 6.50 1.59
N GLN A 31 12.29 6.20 0.41
CA GLN A 31 11.73 6.65 -0.86
C GLN A 31 10.39 5.97 -1.17
N VAL A 32 10.22 4.70 -0.79
CA VAL A 32 8.93 3.99 -0.91
C VAL A 32 7.84 4.71 -0.11
N SER A 33 8.11 5.24 1.09
CA SER A 33 7.14 6.06 1.84
C SER A 33 6.63 7.26 1.03
N LYS A 34 7.52 7.95 0.31
CA LYS A 34 7.12 9.08 -0.56
C LYS A 34 6.26 8.61 -1.73
N GLY A 35 6.58 7.45 -2.31
CA GLY A 35 5.77 6.83 -3.36
C GLY A 35 4.37 6.44 -2.87
N ILE A 36 4.26 5.85 -1.67
CA ILE A 36 2.98 5.50 -1.04
C ILE A 36 2.11 6.74 -0.85
N ALA A 37 2.69 7.82 -0.31
CA ALA A 37 1.98 9.09 -0.12
C ALA A 37 1.47 9.66 -1.46
N ALA A 38 2.33 9.70 -2.49
CA ALA A 38 1.95 10.19 -3.82
C ALA A 38 0.85 9.33 -4.48
N ILE A 39 0.87 8.01 -4.31
CA ILE A 39 -0.21 7.12 -4.77
C ILE A 39 -1.52 7.42 -4.02
N GLY A 40 -1.43 7.68 -2.71
CA GLY A 40 -2.57 8.13 -1.90
C GLY A 40 -3.21 9.41 -2.44
N ASP A 41 -2.40 10.44 -2.66
CA ASP A 41 -2.86 11.74 -3.17
C ASP A 41 -3.49 11.60 -4.57
N ASN A 42 -2.86 10.82 -5.47
CA ASN A 42 -3.41 10.53 -6.79
C ASN A 42 -4.75 9.77 -6.69
N GLY A 43 -4.85 8.81 -5.76
CA GLY A 43 -6.08 8.08 -5.50
C GLY A 43 -7.22 8.99 -5.05
N LEU A 44 -6.94 9.95 -4.16
CA LEU A 44 -7.93 10.95 -3.73
C LEU A 44 -8.38 11.84 -4.90
N ALA A 45 -7.44 12.31 -5.72
CA ALA A 45 -7.76 13.09 -6.92
C ALA A 45 -8.62 12.30 -7.93
N MET A 46 -8.39 10.99 -8.07
CA MET A 46 -9.23 10.13 -8.90
C MET A 46 -10.65 9.99 -8.34
N VAL A 47 -10.81 9.91 -7.02
CA VAL A 47 -12.13 9.90 -6.38
C VAL A 47 -12.88 11.20 -6.64
N ASP A 48 -12.20 12.35 -6.53
CA ASP A 48 -12.81 13.66 -6.81
C ASP A 48 -13.24 13.80 -8.28
N ALA A 49 -12.41 13.31 -9.20
CA ALA A 49 -12.74 13.28 -10.63
C ALA A 49 -13.92 12.34 -10.93
N TRP A 50 -13.95 11.18 -10.27
CA TRP A 50 -15.08 10.25 -10.36
C TRP A 50 -16.38 10.88 -9.85
N GLU A 51 -16.33 11.55 -8.69
CA GLU A 51 -17.50 12.20 -8.10
C GLU A 51 -18.07 13.27 -9.05
N HIS A 52 -17.20 14.13 -9.58
CA HIS A 52 -17.59 15.13 -10.57
C HIS A 52 -18.20 14.49 -11.82
N SER A 53 -17.59 13.43 -12.34
CA SER A 53 -18.11 12.69 -13.48
C SER A 53 -19.49 12.07 -13.18
N ALA A 54 -19.69 11.53 -11.98
CA ALA A 54 -20.96 10.93 -11.57
C ALA A 54 -22.07 11.99 -11.48
N TYR A 55 -21.79 13.18 -10.93
CA TYR A 55 -22.74 14.30 -10.95
C TYR A 55 -23.07 14.76 -12.37
N ALA A 56 -22.06 14.90 -13.24
CA ALA A 56 -22.29 15.28 -14.63
C ALA A 56 -23.18 14.26 -15.38
N MET A 57 -22.96 12.96 -15.17
CA MET A 57 -23.79 11.91 -15.74
C MET A 57 -25.23 11.93 -15.21
N LEU A 58 -25.43 12.24 -13.92
CA LEU A 58 -26.76 12.43 -13.34
C LEU A 58 -27.49 13.59 -14.02
N ASP A 59 -26.78 14.70 -14.22
CA ASP A 59 -27.33 15.91 -14.81
C ASP A 59 -27.66 15.73 -16.30
N GLU A 60 -26.81 15.03 -17.06
CA GLU A 60 -27.10 14.65 -18.45
C GLU A 60 -28.35 13.76 -18.55
N ARG A 61 -28.54 12.88 -17.56
CA ARG A 61 -29.69 11.95 -17.47
C ARG A 61 -30.87 12.56 -16.73
N TRP A 62 -30.88 13.87 -16.49
CA TRP A 62 -31.95 14.54 -15.75
C TRP A 62 -33.35 14.26 -16.29
N HIS A 63 -33.49 14.23 -17.63
CA HIS A 63 -34.74 13.88 -18.30
C HIS A 63 -35.26 12.49 -17.89
N LYS A 64 -34.38 11.50 -17.65
CA LYS A 64 -34.77 10.16 -17.19
C LYS A 64 -35.24 10.18 -15.75
N VAL A 65 -34.61 10.99 -14.90
CA VAL A 65 -35.03 11.20 -13.51
C VAL A 65 -36.42 11.83 -13.49
N TYR A 66 -36.65 12.85 -14.31
CA TYR A 66 -37.95 13.49 -14.44
C TYR A 66 -39.01 12.51 -14.94
N ALA A 67 -38.74 11.74 -16.00
CA ALA A 67 -39.65 10.71 -16.52
C ALA A 67 -39.99 9.66 -15.46
N LYS A 68 -39.01 9.26 -14.63
CA LYS A 68 -39.25 8.32 -13.54
C LYS A 68 -40.11 8.92 -12.42
N ALA A 69 -39.87 10.18 -12.06
CA ALA A 69 -40.68 10.92 -11.10
C ALA A 69 -42.13 11.03 -11.58
N GLU A 70 -42.32 11.34 -12.86
CA GLU A 70 -43.63 11.42 -13.49
C GLU A 70 -44.35 10.06 -13.48
N GLN A 71 -43.68 8.99 -13.89
CA GLN A 71 -44.23 7.63 -13.85
C GLN A 71 -44.70 7.26 -12.43
N ASN A 72 -43.87 7.55 -11.42
CA ASN A 72 -44.21 7.29 -10.03
C ASN A 72 -45.39 8.14 -9.55
N TYR A 73 -45.46 9.41 -9.95
CA TYR A 73 -46.57 10.32 -9.63
C TYR A 73 -47.88 9.83 -10.25
N ARG A 74 -47.86 9.54 -11.56
CA ARG A 74 -49.02 9.02 -12.30
C ARG A 74 -49.53 7.72 -11.69
N GLY A 75 -48.64 6.77 -11.39
CA GLY A 75 -49.00 5.50 -10.75
C GLY A 75 -49.67 5.67 -9.39
N LYS A 76 -49.15 6.58 -8.54
CA LYS A 76 -49.75 6.87 -7.22
C LYS A 76 -51.11 7.56 -7.31
N ARG A 77 -51.33 8.36 -8.36
CA ARG A 77 -52.56 9.13 -8.59
C ARG A 77 -53.53 8.44 -9.54
N GLN A 78 -53.19 7.24 -10.04
CA GLN A 78 -53.96 6.48 -11.03
C GLN A 78 -54.30 7.29 -12.28
N LEU A 79 -53.35 8.12 -12.73
CA LEU A 79 -53.50 8.93 -13.94
C LEU A 79 -53.08 8.10 -15.17
N ALA A 80 -53.76 8.29 -16.30
CA ALA A 80 -53.36 7.68 -17.56
C ALA A 80 -52.02 8.26 -18.05
N ASP A 81 -51.20 7.46 -18.72
CA ASP A 81 -49.86 7.88 -19.20
C ASP A 81 -49.92 9.01 -20.25
N ASN A 82 -51.07 9.18 -20.90
CA ASN A 82 -51.23 10.08 -22.04
C ASN A 82 -51.90 11.41 -21.66
N ASP A 83 -52.38 11.54 -20.41
CA ASP A 83 -53.06 12.74 -19.97
C ASP A 83 -52.06 13.88 -19.76
N ASN A 84 -52.41 15.07 -20.24
CA ASN A 84 -51.66 16.28 -19.96
C ASN A 84 -51.76 16.62 -18.48
N LEU A 85 -50.60 16.70 -17.80
CA LEU A 85 -50.54 17.16 -16.42
C LEU A 85 -50.90 18.65 -16.34
N ASN A 86 -51.75 19.00 -15.38
CA ASN A 86 -52.02 20.39 -15.06
C ASN A 86 -50.81 21.05 -14.36
N SER A 87 -50.87 22.36 -14.13
CA SER A 87 -49.75 23.11 -13.55
C SER A 87 -49.33 22.60 -12.16
N GLN A 88 -50.28 22.29 -11.29
CA GLN A 88 -49.98 21.75 -9.96
C GLN A 88 -49.33 20.37 -10.03
N GLN A 89 -49.83 19.49 -10.89
CA GLN A 89 -49.28 18.15 -11.08
C GLN A 89 -47.85 18.19 -11.63
N ARG A 90 -47.54 19.13 -12.53
CA ARG A 90 -46.17 19.33 -13.05
C ARG A 90 -45.21 19.84 -11.97
N GLU A 91 -45.69 20.71 -11.08
CA GLU A 91 -44.91 21.17 -9.93
C GLU A 91 -44.62 20.02 -8.96
N ASP A 92 -45.62 19.20 -8.63
CA ASP A 92 -45.43 18.02 -7.78
C ASP A 92 -44.40 17.04 -8.38
N VAL A 93 -44.47 16.79 -9.69
CA VAL A 93 -43.51 15.93 -10.41
C VAL A 93 -42.10 16.53 -10.37
N ALA A 94 -41.97 17.84 -10.58
CA ALA A 94 -40.68 18.52 -10.48
C ALA A 94 -40.09 18.43 -9.06
N GLY A 95 -40.93 18.56 -8.03
CA GLY A 95 -40.56 18.36 -6.64
C GLY A 95 -40.07 16.93 -6.37
N LEU A 96 -40.79 15.92 -6.85
CA LEU A 96 -40.36 14.51 -6.76
C LEU A 96 -39.04 14.26 -7.49
N ALA A 97 -38.88 14.81 -8.70
CA ALA A 97 -37.65 14.68 -9.46
C ALA A 97 -36.47 15.31 -8.71
N ALA A 98 -36.67 16.50 -8.10
CA ALA A 98 -35.66 17.17 -7.31
C ALA A 98 -35.25 16.33 -6.09
N LEU A 99 -36.22 15.74 -5.37
CA LEU A 99 -35.95 14.82 -4.26
C LEU A 99 -35.12 13.61 -4.71
N ILE A 100 -35.49 12.98 -5.83
CA ILE A 100 -34.72 11.85 -6.39
C ILE A 100 -33.30 12.31 -6.73
N ARG A 101 -33.13 13.48 -7.36
CA ARG A 101 -31.80 14.04 -7.66
C ARG A 101 -30.95 14.17 -6.40
N THR A 102 -31.51 14.81 -5.37
CA THR A 102 -30.81 15.04 -4.11
C THR A 102 -30.41 13.72 -3.46
N GLN A 103 -31.30 12.73 -3.47
CA GLN A 103 -31.00 11.40 -2.95
C GLN A 103 -29.85 10.73 -3.70
N VAL A 104 -29.87 10.75 -5.04
CA VAL A 104 -28.80 10.16 -5.86
C VAL A 104 -27.48 10.91 -5.65
N ARG A 105 -27.50 12.25 -5.57
CA ARG A 105 -26.30 13.03 -5.26
C ARG A 105 -25.74 12.69 -3.88
N GLY A 106 -26.60 12.53 -2.88
CA GLY A 106 -26.21 12.05 -1.55
C GLY A 106 -25.50 10.69 -1.61
N SER A 107 -26.07 9.72 -2.33
CA SER A 107 -25.43 8.40 -2.50
C SER A 107 -24.09 8.45 -3.23
N ILE A 108 -23.93 9.35 -4.21
CA ILE A 108 -22.64 9.58 -4.88
C ILE A 108 -21.63 10.13 -3.88
N ASN A 109 -22.00 11.15 -3.09
CA ASN A 109 -21.14 11.73 -2.06
C ASN A 109 -20.73 10.68 -1.01
N ASP A 110 -21.69 9.91 -0.50
CA ASP A 110 -21.44 8.89 0.53
C ASP A 110 -20.45 7.83 0.04
N GLU A 111 -20.55 7.42 -1.22
CA GLU A 111 -19.61 6.46 -1.82
C GLU A 111 -18.24 7.09 -2.08
N ALA A 112 -18.17 8.36 -2.51
CA ALA A 112 -16.91 9.10 -2.60
C ALA A 112 -16.21 9.16 -1.24
N ASP A 113 -16.93 9.52 -0.18
CA ASP A 113 -16.40 9.59 1.19
C ASP A 113 -15.97 8.24 1.73
N ARG A 114 -16.67 7.16 1.34
CA ARG A 114 -16.23 5.80 1.64
C ARG A 114 -14.91 5.47 0.95
N MET A 115 -14.78 5.77 -0.35
CA MET A 115 -13.54 5.54 -1.09
C MET A 115 -12.36 6.35 -0.53
N ARG A 116 -12.57 7.64 -0.20
CA ARG A 116 -11.55 8.49 0.45
C ARG A 116 -11.07 7.88 1.77
N ARG A 117 -11.99 7.42 2.62
CA ARG A 117 -11.65 6.76 3.89
C ARG A 117 -10.86 5.47 3.68
N THR A 118 -11.24 4.64 2.70
CA THR A 118 -10.50 3.41 2.37
C THR A 118 -9.10 3.72 1.87
N ILE A 119 -8.93 4.71 0.99
CA ILE A 119 -7.61 5.13 0.49
C ILE A 119 -6.75 5.62 1.66
N HIS A 120 -7.27 6.51 2.50
CA HIS A 120 -6.55 6.99 3.68
C HIS A 120 -6.13 5.86 4.62
N GLY A 121 -7.05 4.94 4.95
CA GLY A 121 -6.75 3.80 5.82
C GLY A 121 -5.68 2.88 5.23
N ASN A 122 -5.75 2.60 3.93
CA ASN A 122 -4.75 1.76 3.24
C ASN A 122 -3.37 2.45 3.18
N VAL A 123 -3.34 3.74 2.86
CA VAL A 123 -2.11 4.54 2.82
C VAL A 123 -1.46 4.56 4.20
N GLN A 124 -2.23 4.85 5.25
CA GLN A 124 -1.73 4.86 6.62
C GLN A 124 -1.16 3.51 7.03
N ALA A 125 -1.93 2.42 6.87
CA ALA A 125 -1.47 1.08 7.23
C ALA A 125 -0.21 0.67 6.46
N THR A 126 -0.10 1.06 5.18
CA THR A 126 1.09 0.76 4.36
C THR A 126 2.29 1.59 4.80
N LEU A 127 2.09 2.86 5.17
CA LEU A 127 3.16 3.71 5.72
C LEU A 127 3.67 3.17 7.05
N GLU A 128 2.78 2.78 7.97
CA GLU A 128 3.14 2.18 9.27
C GLU A 128 3.92 0.86 9.07
N ALA A 129 3.49 0.01 8.15
CA ALA A 129 4.22 -1.21 7.80
C ALA A 129 5.61 -0.89 7.20
N ASN A 130 5.70 0.13 6.35
CA ASN A 130 6.97 0.54 5.74
C ASN A 130 7.93 1.15 6.77
N GLU A 131 7.41 1.88 7.76
CA GLU A 131 8.17 2.39 8.89
C GLU A 131 8.73 1.24 9.74
N SER A 132 7.90 0.25 10.08
CA SER A 132 8.36 -0.95 10.81
C SER A 132 9.47 -1.71 10.07
N ILE A 133 9.36 -1.86 8.74
CA ILE A 133 10.44 -2.46 7.92
C ILE A 133 11.71 -1.60 8.00
N THR A 134 11.57 -0.27 7.96
CA THR A 134 12.71 0.65 8.06
C THR A 134 13.43 0.50 9.41
N GLU A 135 12.69 0.40 10.52
CA GLU A 135 13.24 0.16 11.85
C GLU A 135 13.97 -1.19 11.95
N LEU A 136 13.40 -2.25 11.37
CA LEU A 136 14.06 -3.57 11.31
C LEU A 136 15.37 -3.52 10.53
N LEU A 137 15.41 -2.81 9.39
CA LEU A 137 16.63 -2.64 8.61
C LEU A 137 17.70 -1.84 9.39
N ILE A 138 17.30 -0.81 10.13
CA ILE A 138 18.20 -0.04 11.00
C ILE A 138 18.76 -0.94 12.12
N SER A 139 17.89 -1.71 12.78
CA SER A 139 18.28 -2.63 13.86
C SER A 139 19.26 -3.69 13.36
N ALA A 140 18.98 -4.32 12.22
CA ALA A 140 19.87 -5.29 11.59
C ALA A 140 21.25 -4.69 11.28
N ASN A 141 21.29 -3.46 10.78
CA ASN A 141 22.54 -2.74 10.54
C ASN A 141 23.32 -2.47 11.85
N SER A 142 22.63 -2.09 12.93
CA SER A 142 23.27 -1.86 14.23
C SER A 142 23.87 -3.13 14.85
N VAL A 143 23.15 -4.27 14.80
CA VAL A 143 23.66 -5.55 15.31
C VAL A 143 24.93 -5.96 14.57
N LEU A 144 24.97 -5.74 13.26
CA LEU A 144 26.12 -6.06 12.44
C LEU A 144 27.32 -5.16 12.76
N SER A 145 27.10 -3.87 13.00
CA SER A 145 28.16 -2.97 13.48
C SER A 145 28.72 -3.39 14.85
N LEU A 146 27.87 -3.84 15.77
CA LEU A 146 28.30 -4.36 17.07
C LEU A 146 29.08 -5.66 16.95
N GLN A 147 28.66 -6.57 16.06
CA GLN A 147 29.41 -7.80 15.77
C GLN A 147 30.79 -7.50 15.18
N GLN A 148 30.90 -6.56 14.24
CA GLN A 148 32.19 -6.15 13.68
C GLN A 148 33.10 -5.53 14.73
N SER A 149 32.57 -4.65 15.58
CA SER A 149 33.32 -4.06 16.70
C SER A 149 33.76 -5.13 17.70
N ALA A 150 32.89 -6.07 18.05
CA ALA A 150 33.23 -7.17 18.95
C ALA A 150 34.29 -8.11 18.36
N ILE A 151 34.22 -8.45 17.06
CA ILE A 151 35.25 -9.24 16.37
C ILE A 151 36.60 -8.49 16.40
N LYS A 152 36.57 -7.18 16.15
CA LYS A 152 37.78 -6.34 16.22
C LYS A 152 38.36 -6.32 17.64
N GLU A 153 37.54 -6.08 18.64
CA GLU A 153 37.97 -5.99 20.04
C GLU A 153 38.47 -7.34 20.57
N VAL A 154 37.84 -8.46 20.18
CA VAL A 154 38.36 -9.81 20.45
C VAL A 154 39.71 -10.03 19.76
N GLY A 155 39.87 -9.58 18.51
CA GLY A 155 41.14 -9.64 17.77
C GLY A 155 42.25 -8.80 18.41
N ASP A 156 41.90 -7.65 18.99
CA ASP A 156 42.84 -6.75 19.68
C ASP A 156 43.24 -7.29 21.07
N LEU A 157 42.32 -7.97 21.79
CA LEU A 157 42.56 -8.56 23.12
C LEU A 157 43.30 -9.89 23.09
N LEU A 158 43.11 -10.67 22.02
CA LEU A 158 43.82 -11.92 21.76
C LEU A 158 44.58 -11.79 20.45
N PRO A 159 45.70 -11.04 20.41
CA PRO A 159 46.51 -10.96 19.20
C PRO A 159 46.92 -12.38 18.83
N ILE A 160 46.41 -12.85 17.69
CA ILE A 160 46.73 -14.19 17.18
C ILE A 160 48.25 -14.24 17.07
N PRO A 161 48.94 -15.13 17.81
CA PRO A 161 50.38 -15.21 17.75
C PRO A 161 50.79 -15.39 16.28
N PRO A 162 51.82 -14.68 15.79
CA PRO A 162 52.22 -14.73 14.38
C PRO A 162 52.42 -16.16 13.87
N THR A 163 52.81 -17.07 14.76
CA THR A 163 52.92 -18.51 14.53
C THR A 163 51.61 -19.20 14.16
N ILE A 164 50.47 -18.81 14.72
CA ILE A 164 49.15 -19.36 14.39
C ILE A 164 48.67 -18.80 13.04
N SER A 165 48.87 -17.51 12.76
CA SER A 165 48.59 -16.93 11.43
C SER A 165 49.41 -17.63 10.35
N THR A 166 50.72 -17.78 10.57
CA THR A 166 51.62 -18.46 9.63
C THR A 166 51.26 -19.94 9.44
N PHE A 167 50.76 -20.60 10.50
CA PHE A 167 50.26 -21.98 10.41
C PHE A 167 48.99 -22.06 9.55
N ILE A 168 48.03 -21.16 9.77
CA ILE A 168 46.79 -21.07 9.01
C ILE A 168 47.09 -20.79 7.52
N ASP A 169 47.95 -19.82 7.23
CA ASP A 169 48.34 -19.46 5.85
C ASP A 169 49.02 -20.62 5.12
N LYS A 170 49.92 -21.35 5.81
CA LYS A 170 50.55 -22.56 5.26
C LYS A 170 49.56 -23.71 5.05
N SER A 171 48.60 -23.88 5.97
CA SER A 171 47.57 -24.90 5.85
C SER A 171 46.63 -24.62 4.67
N LEU A 172 46.27 -23.35 4.44
CA LEU A 172 45.46 -22.93 3.28
C LEU A 172 46.19 -23.13 1.95
N GLN A 173 47.46 -22.71 1.86
CA GLN A 173 48.31 -22.97 0.69
C GLN A 173 48.49 -24.47 0.39
N SER A 174 48.67 -25.29 1.43
CA SER A 174 48.79 -26.75 1.26
C SER A 174 47.48 -27.42 0.81
N ALA A 175 46.34 -26.77 1.05
CA ALA A 175 45.02 -27.19 0.58
C ALA A 175 44.67 -26.65 -0.82
N GLY A 176 45.56 -25.87 -1.45
CA GLY A 176 45.37 -25.32 -2.79
C GLY A 176 44.45 -24.09 -2.86
N LEU A 177 44.29 -23.39 -1.74
CA LEU A 177 43.59 -22.09 -1.63
C LEU A 177 44.59 -20.93 -1.59
#